data_AF-A0A3A1QYG0-F1
#
_entry.id   AF-A0A3A1QYG0-F1
#
_cell.length_a   1.000
_cell.length_b   1.000
_cell.length_c   1.000
_cell.angle_alpha   90.00
_cell.angle_beta   90.00
_cell.angle_gamma   90.00
#
_symmetry.space_group_name_H-M   'P 1'
#
loop_
_entity.id
_entity.type
_entity.pdbx_description
1 polymer ?
#
loop_
_entity_poly.entity_id
_entity_poly.type
_entity_poly.pdbx_seq_one_letter_code
_entity_poly.pdbx_strand_id
1 'polypeptide(L)' 'MERIQVIDKLDEILAAYCEDCLLKAHFRKEHGKKHAHRFCIEQCTVGQKIKELGKNLS' A
#
# COMPACT_ATOMS: atom_id res chain seq x y z
N MET A 1 -11.70 -5.80 15.89
CA MET A 1 -10.28 -6.20 15.73
C MET A 1 -9.49 -5.33 16.67
N GLU A 2 -8.58 -5.93 17.43
CA GLU A 2 -7.63 -5.16 18.22
C GLU A 2 -6.68 -4.39 17.28
N ARG A 3 -6.25 -3.18 17.67
CA ARG A 3 -5.36 -2.34 16.84
C ARG A 3 -4.12 -3.08 16.34
N ILE A 4 -3.55 -3.93 17.19
CA ILE A 4 -2.37 -4.76 16.88
C ILE A 4 -2.65 -5.68 15.68
N GLN A 5 -3.80 -6.36 15.66
CA GLN A 5 -4.17 -7.27 14.57
C GLN A 5 -4.33 -6.56 13.23
N VAL A 6 -4.75 -5.29 13.24
CA VAL A 6 -4.87 -4.49 12.03
C VAL A 6 -3.49 -4.10 11.50
N ILE A 7 -2.56 -3.76 12.39
CA ILE A 7 -1.17 -3.43 12.03
C ILE A 7 -0.48 -4.67 11.46
N ASP A 8 -0.56 -5.82 12.13
CA ASP A 8 0.05 -7.08 11.66
C ASP A 8 -0.44 -7.44 10.26
N LYS A 9 -1.75 -7.30 10.02
CA LYS A 9 -2.35 -7.59 8.72
C LYS A 9 -1.97 -6.58 7.64
N LEU A 10 -1.71 -5.32 8.01
CA LEU A 10 -1.15 -4.33 7.08
C LEU A 10 0.27 -4.74 6.67
N ASP A 11 1.10 -5.12 7.64
CA ASP A 11 2.49 -5.50 7.40
C ASP A 11 2.59 -6.77 6.54
N GLU A 12 1.75 -7.77 6.78
CA GLU A 12 1.66 -8.97 5.94
C GLU A 12 1.32 -8.62 4.48
N ILE A 13 0.33 -7.75 4.25
CA ILE A 13 -0.06 -7.35 2.89
C ILE A 13 1.06 -6.53 2.22
N LEU A 14 1.73 -5.66 2.99
CA LEU A 14 2.83 -4.86 2.49
C LEU A 14 4.01 -5.75 2.09
N ALA A 15 4.39 -6.71 2.91
CA ALA A 15 5.46 -7.66 2.60
C ALA A 15 5.09 -8.54 1.40
N ALA A 16 3.88 -9.12 1.38
CA ALA A 16 3.50 -10.07 0.33
C ALA A 16 3.30 -9.44 -1.05
N TYR A 17 2.83 -8.18 -1.13
CA TYR A 17 2.38 -7.58 -2.39
C TYR A 17 3.05 -6.25 -2.75
N CYS A 18 3.58 -5.52 -1.75
CA CYS A 18 4.17 -4.20 -1.96
C CYS A 18 5.69 -4.18 -1.84
N GLU A 19 6.30 -5.23 -1.28
CA GLU A 19 7.75 -5.47 -1.31
C GLU A 19 8.19 -5.69 -2.77
N ASP A 20 9.24 -4.98 -3.18
CA ASP A 20 9.76 -4.97 -4.55
C ASP A 20 8.71 -4.83 -5.68
N CYS A 21 7.61 -4.13 -5.39
CA CYS A 21 6.51 -3.95 -6.32
C CYS A 21 6.98 -3.31 -7.64
N LEU A 22 6.93 -4.09 -8.72
CA LEU A 22 7.37 -3.69 -10.06
C LEU A 22 6.63 -2.45 -10.57
N LEU A 23 5.32 -2.35 -10.30
CA LEU A 23 4.53 -1.18 -10.69
C LEU A 23 5.02 0.08 -9.97
N LYS A 24 5.25 0.00 -8.65
CA LYS A 24 5.78 1.11 -7.87
C LYS A 24 7.18 1.52 -8.36
N ALA A 25 8.03 0.55 -8.69
CA ALA A 25 9.35 0.80 -9.25
C ALA A 25 9.28 1.47 -10.64
N HIS A 26 8.41 0.96 -11.52
CA HIS A 26 8.17 1.51 -12.85
C HIS A 26 7.65 2.95 -12.77
N PHE A 27 6.56 3.19 -12.04
CA PHE A 27 6.01 4.54 -11.88
C PHE A 27 6.99 5.50 -11.20
N ARG A 28 7.86 5.01 -10.31
CA ARG A 28 8.90 5.84 -9.68
C ARG A 28 9.97 6.23 -10.69
N LYS A 29 10.33 5.34 -11.62
CA LYS A 29 11.31 5.61 -12.68
C LYS A 29 10.76 6.55 -13.75
N GLU A 30 9.54 6.30 -14.23
CA GLU A 30 8.93 7.03 -15.35
C GLU A 30 8.32 8.38 -14.91
N HIS A 31 7.65 8.42 -13.75
CA HIS A 31 6.85 9.57 -13.32
C HIS A 31 7.25 10.15 -11.95
N GLY A 32 8.27 9.58 -11.32
CA GLY A 32 8.80 10.02 -10.04
C GLY A 32 8.04 9.48 -8.81
N LYS A 33 8.62 9.73 -7.63
CA LYS A 33 8.15 9.20 -6.33
C LYS A 33 6.70 9.60 -6.01
N LYS A 34 6.33 10.86 -6.28
CA LYS A 34 4.99 11.39 -5.96
C LYS A 34 3.90 10.67 -6.75
N HIS A 35 4.14 10.45 -8.05
CA HIS A 35 3.19 9.75 -8.91
C HIS A 35 3.07 8.28 -8.48
N ALA A 36 4.19 7.59 -8.25
CA ALA A 36 4.19 6.19 -7.81
C ALA A 36 3.39 5.99 -6.51
N HIS A 37 3.58 6.87 -5.52
CA HIS A 37 2.82 6.82 -4.27
C HIS A 37 1.34 7.09 -4.50
N ARG A 38 1.00 8.12 -5.30
CA ARG A 38 -0.39 8.45 -5.62
C ARG A 38 -1.09 7.29 -6.33
N PHE A 39 -0.43 6.66 -7.29
CA PHE A 39 -0.93 5.45 -7.96
C PHE A 39 -1.20 4.33 -6.94
N CYS A 40 -0.27 4.07 -6.01
CA CYS A 40 -0.45 3.05 -5.00
C CYS A 40 -1.69 3.30 -4.13
N ILE A 41 -1.97 4.55 -3.74
CA ILE A 41 -3.08 4.87 -2.84
C ILE A 41 -4.42 5.03 -3.58
N GLU A 42 -4.42 5.51 -4.82
CA GLU A 42 -5.64 5.85 -5.56
C GLU A 42 -6.05 4.78 -6.58
N GLN A 43 -5.09 4.06 -7.19
CA GLN A 43 -5.33 3.19 -8.36
C GLN A 43 -4.95 1.73 -8.10
N CYS A 44 -3.99 1.45 -7.21
CA CYS A 44 -3.62 0.08 -6.87
C CYS A 44 -4.67 -0.55 -5.93
N THR A 45 -5.24 -1.68 -6.33
CA THR A 45 -6.23 -2.43 -5.53
C THR A 45 -5.67 -2.84 -4.16
N VAL A 46 -4.39 -3.22 -4.09
CA VAL A 46 -3.71 -3.54 -2.82
C VAL A 46 -3.62 -2.32 -1.93
N GLY A 47 -3.22 -1.17 -2.47
CA GLY A 47 -3.10 0.05 -1.67
C GLY A 47 -4.45 0.65 -1.27
N GLN A 48 -5.51 0.47 -2.07
CA GLN A 48 -6.87 0.76 -1.67
C GLN A 48 -7.30 -0.10 -0.46
N LYS A 49 -6.99 -1.41 -0.49
CA LYS A 49 -7.28 -2.32 0.62
C LYS A 49 -6.51 -1.96 1.90
N ILE A 50 -5.24 -1.56 1.78
CA ILE A 50 -4.45 -1.03 2.90
C ILE A 50 -5.10 0.22 3.48
N LYS A 51 -5.54 1.15 2.63
CA LYS A 51 -6.24 2.37 3.05
C LYS A 51 -7.54 2.07 3.78
N GLU A 52 -8.31 1.08 3.32
CA GLU A 52 -9.54 0.64 3.99
C GLU A 52 -9.26 0.00 5.35
N LEU A 53 -8.27 -0.87 5.45
CA LEU A 53 -7.86 -1.48 6.72
C LEU A 53 -7.41 -0.41 7.71
N GLY A 54 -6.63 0.57 7.25
CA GLY A 54 -6.14 1.68 8.07
C GLY A 54 -7.24 2.61 8.61
N LYS A 55 -8.42 2.69 7.97
CA LYS A 55 -9.55 3.45 8.52
C LYS A 55 -10.04 2.90 9.87
N ASN A 56 -9.81 1.61 10.14
CA ASN A 56 -10.18 0.98 11.40
C ASN A 56 -9.20 1.32 12.55
N LEU A 57 -8.14 2.09 12.27
CA LEU A 57 -7.17 2.56 13.27
C LEU A 57 -7.46 4.00 13.74
N SER A 58 -8.32 4.75 13.06
CA SER A 58 -8.71 6.12 13.42
C SER A 58 -9.68 6.19 14.59
#